data_AF-A0A174KCC3-F1
#
_entry.id   AF-A0A174KCC3-F1
#
_cell.length_a   1.000
_cell.length_b   1.000
_cell.length_c   1.000
_cell.angle_alpha   90.00
_cell.angle_beta   90.00
_cell.angle_gamma   90.00
#
_symmetry.space_group_name_H-M   'P 1'
#
loop_
_entity.id
_entity.type
_entity.pdbx_description
1 polymer ?
#
loop_
_entity_poly.entity_id
_entity_poly.type
_entity_poly.pdbx_seq_one_letter_code
_entity_poly.pdbx_strand_id
1 'polypeptide(L)'
;MSSGDKGVQGLQYLNYFSYSLKFLLLNVSLFYLKQDKRGFTTQIFPAFVFSNEGGFYMSGNREYKSDVFSMLMQDKERALQLYNAMNGSSYDNPEDVEIVIHDGGISLSVRNDASFIVDARLSIYEHQSTVCPNMPVRSLIYFSVILSDMLSDKKKGTKSGKNIYGRRLVKIPTPHFVVFYNGEEEQPEVQELKLSDAFEKPTDEPNLELKCKVYNINDGKNKAIMESCGWLNDYMTFVNKVREYHADGAFDDLAIDIEKAIDYCIDNDILKEFLKTYRSEVTKSMQLNYEFDRQLELERADAIEEGMEIGIEKGANKMLFTLVTKGKLDIDTAAEEAGVSVSEFEKLMSEAGYKVPETV
;
A
#
# COMPACT_ATOMS: atom_id res chain seq x y z
N MET A 1 41.50 19.03 -2.97
CA MET A 1 41.15 19.91 -1.83
C MET A 1 39.66 19.84 -1.64
N SER A 2 39.25 19.33 -0.48
CA SER A 2 37.95 19.40 0.19
C SER A 2 36.67 19.12 -0.61
N SER A 3 36.25 17.86 -0.54
CA SER A 3 34.86 17.41 -0.48
C SER A 3 34.30 17.66 0.94
N GLY A 4 33.36 18.60 1.05
CA GLY A 4 32.58 18.89 2.25
C GLY A 4 31.44 19.84 1.87
N ASP A 5 30.27 19.73 2.49
CA ASP A 5 29.10 20.62 2.35
C ASP A 5 28.06 20.36 1.23
N LYS A 6 27.74 19.11 0.92
CA LYS A 6 26.44 18.78 0.26
C LYS A 6 25.42 18.06 1.13
N GLY A 7 25.78 17.64 2.34
CA GLY A 7 24.89 16.93 3.27
C GLY A 7 24.02 17.83 4.17
N VAL A 8 24.30 19.14 4.25
CA VAL A 8 23.69 20.01 5.29
C VAL A 8 22.48 20.81 4.78
N GLN A 9 22.31 20.98 3.46
CA GLN A 9 21.18 21.74 2.93
C GLN A 9 19.85 20.98 2.95
N GLY A 10 19.84 19.65 2.81
CA GLY A 10 18.59 18.85 2.81
C GLY A 10 17.87 18.83 4.17
N LEU A 11 18.63 18.76 5.27
CA LEU A 11 18.09 18.74 6.64
C LEU A 11 17.54 20.11 7.10
N GLN A 12 18.02 21.22 6.53
CA GLN A 12 17.47 22.55 6.84
C GLN A 12 16.11 22.81 6.16
N TYR A 13 15.86 22.22 4.98
CA TYR A 13 14.57 22.38 4.28
C TYR A 13 13.42 21.62 4.95
N LEU A 14 13.68 20.43 5.51
CA LEU A 14 12.69 19.66 6.27
C LEU A 14 12.26 20.37 7.57
N ASN A 15 13.20 21.04 8.25
CA ASN A 15 12.89 21.79 9.47
C ASN A 15 12.12 23.10 9.19
N TYR A 16 12.30 23.74 8.03
CA TYR A 16 11.53 24.94 7.69
C TYR A 16 10.04 24.65 7.42
N PHE A 17 9.71 23.47 6.87
CA PHE A 17 8.33 23.08 6.61
C PHE A 17 7.57 22.69 7.88
N SER A 18 8.22 22.05 8.87
CA SER A 18 7.53 21.62 10.11
C SER A 18 7.14 22.79 11.02
N TYR A 19 7.93 23.87 11.04
CA TYR A 19 7.64 25.08 11.83
C TYR A 19 6.57 25.98 11.18
N SER A 20 6.46 25.99 9.85
CA SER A 20 5.51 26.85 9.13
C SER A 20 4.06 26.37 9.22
N LEU A 21 3.82 25.06 9.19
CA LEU A 21 2.46 24.49 9.17
C LEU A 21 1.71 24.70 10.50
N LYS A 22 2.39 24.51 11.64
CA LYS A 22 1.81 24.81 12.96
C LYS A 22 1.46 26.29 13.10
N PHE A 23 2.31 27.18 12.59
CA PHE A 23 2.08 28.62 12.65
C PHE A 23 0.93 29.07 11.73
N LEU A 24 0.82 28.47 10.55
CA LEU A 24 -0.29 28.68 9.61
C LEU A 24 -1.63 28.21 10.21
N LEU A 25 -1.65 27.00 10.79
CA LEU A 25 -2.84 26.44 11.45
C LEU A 25 -3.32 27.31 12.62
N LEU A 26 -2.39 27.84 13.43
CA LEU A 26 -2.72 28.70 14.57
C LEU A 26 -3.31 30.04 14.12
N ASN A 27 -2.72 30.69 13.10
CA ASN A 27 -3.17 32.01 12.64
C ASN A 27 -4.51 31.94 11.89
N VAL A 28 -4.76 30.89 11.11
CA VAL A 28 -6.03 30.71 10.40
C VAL A 28 -7.15 30.33 11.38
N SER A 29 -6.86 29.51 12.39
CA SER A 29 -7.83 29.19 13.46
C SER A 29 -8.24 30.46 14.24
N LEU A 30 -7.27 31.32 14.58
CA LEU A 30 -7.52 32.61 15.23
C LEU A 30 -8.30 33.59 14.35
N PHE A 31 -8.14 33.53 13.02
CA PHE A 31 -8.88 34.34 12.06
C PHE A 31 -10.38 33.98 12.04
N TYR A 32 -10.71 32.69 12.00
CA TYR A 32 -12.11 32.23 12.02
C TYR A 32 -12.79 32.44 13.38
N LEU A 33 -12.07 32.21 14.49
CA LEU A 33 -12.58 32.50 15.84
C LEU A 33 -12.89 34.00 16.06
N LYS A 34 -12.23 34.91 15.33
CA LYS A 34 -12.50 36.35 15.40
C LYS A 34 -13.69 36.81 14.55
N GLN A 35 -14.12 36.04 13.54
CA GLN A 35 -15.23 36.44 12.66
C GLN A 35 -16.61 36.04 13.19
N ASP A 36 -16.68 35.17 14.20
CA ASP A 36 -17.95 34.67 14.69
C ASP A 36 -18.55 35.55 15.81
N LYS A 37 -19.26 36.60 15.39
CA LYS A 37 -20.11 37.43 16.27
C LYS A 37 -21.60 37.20 16.02
N ARG A 38 -22.02 36.03 15.53
CA ARG A 38 -23.45 35.72 15.34
C ARG A 38 -23.81 34.41 16.02
N GLY A 39 -24.53 34.54 17.14
CA GLY A 39 -24.90 33.46 18.03
C GLY A 39 -25.68 32.32 17.36
N PHE A 40 -24.95 31.26 17.02
CA PHE A 40 -25.48 29.91 16.87
C PHE A 40 -24.69 28.98 17.81
N THR A 41 -25.40 28.18 18.59
CA THR A 41 -24.89 27.30 19.66
C THR A 41 -24.26 26.00 19.14
N THR A 42 -23.41 26.08 18.12
CA THR A 42 -22.63 24.93 17.66
C THR A 42 -21.17 25.34 17.69
N GLN A 43 -20.37 24.74 18.57
CA GLN A 43 -18.92 24.89 18.53
C GLN A 43 -18.42 24.25 17.22
N ILE A 44 -18.33 25.06 16.16
CA ILE A 44 -17.73 24.64 14.90
C ILE A 44 -16.22 24.65 15.11
N PHE A 45 -15.65 23.50 15.45
CA PHE A 45 -14.22 23.28 15.26
C PHE A 45 -13.98 23.12 13.76
N PRO A 46 -13.20 24.01 13.10
CA PRO A 46 -12.85 23.81 11.71
C PRO A 46 -12.01 22.54 11.60
N ALA A 47 -12.59 21.48 11.05
CA ALA A 47 -11.85 20.30 10.63
C ALA A 47 -11.22 20.61 9.27
N PHE A 48 -9.90 20.77 9.23
CA PHE A 48 -9.16 20.74 7.98
C PHE A 48 -9.10 19.30 7.49
N VAL A 49 -9.96 18.96 6.54
CA VAL A 49 -9.80 17.76 5.73
C VAL A 49 -8.75 18.10 4.68
N PHE A 50 -7.53 17.62 4.89
CA PHE A 50 -6.55 17.58 3.81
C PHE A 50 -7.02 16.53 2.82
N SER A 51 -7.67 16.96 1.74
CA SER A 51 -7.84 16.13 0.57
C SER A 51 -6.46 15.99 -0.07
N ASN A 52 -5.87 14.80 0.02
CA ASN A 52 -4.68 14.47 -0.74
C ASN A 52 -5.08 14.27 -2.20
N GLU A 53 -5.32 15.37 -2.92
CA GLU A 53 -5.42 15.36 -4.37
C GLU A 53 -3.98 15.25 -4.95
N GLY A 54 -3.42 14.05 -4.90
CA GLY A 54 -2.15 13.73 -5.55
C GLY A 54 -1.04 13.36 -4.56
N GLY A 55 -0.44 12.19 -4.78
CA GLY A 55 0.74 11.74 -4.08
C GLY A 55 1.90 12.74 -4.19
N PHE A 56 2.81 12.66 -3.22
CA PHE A 56 4.03 13.46 -3.14
C PHE A 56 4.66 13.72 -4.52
N TYR A 57 4.61 14.99 -4.95
CA TYR A 57 5.33 15.50 -6.11
C TYR A 57 6.82 15.64 -5.76
N MET A 58 7.60 14.60 -6.04
CA MET A 58 9.00 14.80 -6.45
C MET A 58 8.97 14.96 -7.98
N SER A 59 9.07 16.20 -8.46
CA SER A 59 9.20 16.50 -9.88
C SER A 59 10.57 16.03 -10.39
N GLY A 60 10.63 14.78 -10.85
CA GLY A 60 11.79 14.18 -11.52
C GLY A 60 11.54 12.71 -11.83
N ASN A 61 11.50 12.35 -13.11
CA ASN A 61 11.29 11.01 -13.69
C ASN A 61 9.90 10.37 -13.59
N ARG A 62 9.07 10.62 -14.61
CA ARG A 62 7.89 9.79 -14.94
C ARG A 62 8.25 8.36 -15.37
N GLU A 63 9.49 8.10 -15.79
CA GLU A 63 9.90 6.81 -16.36
C GLU A 63 10.13 5.67 -15.33
N TYR A 64 10.22 5.97 -14.03
CA TYR A 64 10.70 4.98 -13.03
C TYR A 64 9.66 4.37 -12.09
N LYS A 65 8.37 4.69 -12.26
CA LYS A 65 7.33 4.33 -11.28
C LYS A 65 6.57 3.02 -11.56
N SER A 66 6.86 2.33 -12.66
CA SER A 66 6.21 1.06 -12.97
C SER A 66 7.10 -0.09 -12.51
N ASP A 67 6.57 -0.93 -11.61
CA ASP A 67 7.17 -2.23 -11.34
C ASP A 67 7.16 -3.09 -12.62
N VAL A 68 7.96 -4.16 -12.65
CA VAL A 68 8.12 -5.01 -13.84
C VAL A 68 6.80 -5.68 -14.26
N PHE A 69 5.94 -6.04 -13.30
CA PHE A 69 4.62 -6.61 -13.61
C PHE A 69 3.75 -5.60 -14.35
N SER A 70 3.74 -4.35 -13.88
CA SER A 70 3.05 -3.24 -14.51
C SER A 70 3.59 -2.92 -15.90
N MET A 71 4.91 -3.03 -16.12
CA MET A 71 5.52 -2.91 -17.46
C MET A 71 5.05 -4.01 -18.41
N LEU A 72 4.99 -5.26 -17.94
CA LEU A 72 4.48 -6.38 -18.75
C LEU A 72 3.01 -6.18 -19.14
N MET A 73 2.20 -5.66 -18.22
CA MET A 73 0.77 -5.43 -18.39
C MET A 73 0.42 -4.25 -19.31
N GLN A 74 1.39 -3.45 -19.75
CA GLN A 74 1.17 -2.41 -20.76
C GLN A 74 0.92 -2.99 -22.16
N ASP A 75 1.35 -4.23 -22.38
CA ASP A 75 1.10 -4.96 -23.61
C ASP A 75 -0.34 -5.51 -23.64
N LYS A 76 -1.10 -5.13 -24.68
CA LYS A 76 -2.51 -5.51 -24.82
C LYS A 76 -2.71 -7.02 -24.96
N GLU A 77 -1.78 -7.75 -25.58
CA GLU A 77 -1.87 -9.22 -25.71
C GLU A 77 -1.70 -9.88 -24.33
N ARG A 78 -0.70 -9.45 -23.57
CA ARG A 78 -0.47 -9.93 -22.19
C ARG A 78 -1.65 -9.59 -21.27
N ALA A 79 -2.16 -8.37 -21.35
CA ALA A 79 -3.33 -7.92 -20.61
C ALA A 79 -4.57 -8.78 -20.93
N LEU A 80 -4.82 -9.08 -22.22
CA LEU A 80 -5.92 -9.94 -22.64
C LEU A 80 -5.74 -11.38 -22.15
N GLN A 81 -4.52 -11.92 -22.24
CA GLN A 81 -4.23 -13.27 -21.75
C GLN A 81 -4.50 -13.40 -20.25
N LEU A 82 -4.06 -12.43 -19.43
CA LEU A 82 -4.34 -12.43 -18.00
C LEU A 82 -5.83 -12.26 -17.73
N TYR A 83 -6.50 -11.36 -18.46
CA TYR A 83 -7.95 -11.20 -18.34
C TYR A 83 -8.69 -12.51 -18.61
N ASN A 84 -8.32 -13.23 -19.66
CA ASN A 84 -8.88 -14.53 -20.02
C ASN A 84 -8.63 -15.58 -18.94
N ALA A 85 -7.39 -15.69 -18.45
CA ALA A 85 -7.01 -16.58 -17.37
C ALA A 85 -7.86 -16.36 -16.11
N MET A 86 -8.04 -15.09 -15.71
CA MET A 86 -8.78 -14.75 -14.49
C MET A 86 -10.29 -14.87 -14.62
N ASN A 87 -10.85 -14.70 -15.82
CA ASN A 87 -12.30 -14.69 -16.05
C ASN A 87 -12.84 -15.99 -16.65
N GLY A 88 -11.96 -16.93 -17.04
CA GLY A 88 -12.35 -18.14 -17.77
C GLY A 88 -12.93 -17.82 -19.15
N SER A 89 -12.46 -16.73 -19.77
CA SER A 89 -12.88 -16.29 -21.11
C SER A 89 -11.83 -16.64 -22.17
N SER A 90 -12.17 -16.41 -23.43
CA SER A 90 -11.31 -16.76 -24.58
C SER A 90 -11.36 -15.69 -25.67
N TYR A 91 -11.21 -14.43 -25.27
CA TYR A 91 -11.10 -13.31 -26.21
C TYR A 91 -9.78 -13.37 -26.97
N ASP A 92 -9.81 -13.04 -28.26
CA ASP A 92 -8.67 -13.19 -29.19
C ASP A 92 -8.23 -11.87 -29.85
N ASN A 93 -8.97 -10.77 -29.66
CA ASN A 93 -8.62 -9.44 -30.19
C ASN A 93 -8.05 -8.52 -29.09
N PRO A 94 -6.73 -8.27 -29.06
CA PRO A 94 -6.11 -7.36 -28.09
C PRO A 94 -6.62 -5.92 -28.21
N GLU A 95 -7.08 -5.49 -29.40
CA GLU A 95 -7.56 -4.11 -29.59
C GLU A 95 -8.84 -3.80 -28.82
N ASP A 96 -9.60 -4.84 -28.43
CA ASP A 96 -10.78 -4.72 -27.58
C ASP A 96 -10.41 -4.33 -26.13
N VAL A 97 -9.14 -4.46 -25.73
CA VAL A 97 -8.69 -4.17 -24.36
C VAL A 97 -8.46 -2.68 -24.16
N GLU A 98 -9.15 -2.12 -23.17
CA GLU A 98 -8.87 -0.80 -22.60
C GLU A 98 -8.08 -0.97 -21.30
N ILE A 99 -6.85 -0.47 -21.31
CA ILE A 99 -5.94 -0.44 -20.16
C ILE A 99 -5.93 0.96 -19.58
N VAL A 100 -6.23 1.10 -18.30
CA VAL A 100 -6.07 2.37 -17.57
C VAL A 100 -5.18 2.13 -16.36
N ILE A 101 -4.02 2.77 -16.36
CA ILE A 101 -3.04 2.74 -15.28
C ILE A 101 -3.34 3.92 -14.34
N HIS A 102 -3.54 3.61 -13.06
CA HIS A 102 -3.72 4.59 -11.99
C HIS A 102 -2.52 4.54 -11.03
N ASP A 103 -2.33 5.58 -10.22
CA ASP A 103 -1.28 5.60 -9.19
C ASP A 103 -1.52 4.47 -8.17
N GLY A 104 -0.91 3.32 -8.42
CA GLY A 104 -0.91 2.14 -7.55
C GLY A 104 -1.49 0.86 -8.16
N GLY A 105 -2.22 0.90 -9.28
CA GLY A 105 -2.86 -0.30 -9.85
C GLY A 105 -3.30 -0.18 -11.32
N ILE A 106 -3.57 -1.32 -11.96
CA ILE A 106 -3.96 -1.41 -13.38
C ILE A 106 -5.41 -1.87 -13.48
N SER A 107 -6.23 -1.11 -14.20
CA SER A 107 -7.59 -1.52 -14.54
C SER A 107 -7.71 -1.94 -16.00
N LEU A 108 -8.37 -3.08 -16.22
CA LEU A 108 -8.58 -3.69 -17.52
C LEU A 108 -10.09 -3.87 -17.78
N SER A 109 -10.53 -3.51 -18.98
CA SER A 109 -11.86 -3.82 -19.48
C SER A 109 -11.83 -4.18 -20.97
N VAL A 110 -12.71 -5.10 -21.40
CA VAL A 110 -12.82 -5.54 -22.81
C VAL A 110 -14.06 -4.91 -23.44
N ARG A 111 -13.92 -4.26 -24.60
CA ARG A 111 -14.97 -3.63 -25.40
C ARG A 111 -14.99 -4.26 -26.80
N ASN A 112 -16.08 -4.88 -27.20
CA ASN A 112 -16.21 -5.48 -28.55
C ASN A 112 -16.87 -4.49 -29.53
N ASP A 113 -16.28 -4.33 -30.73
CA ASP A 113 -16.60 -3.28 -31.73
C ASP A 113 -17.80 -3.57 -32.67
N ALA A 114 -18.61 -4.60 -32.41
CA ALA A 114 -19.89 -4.82 -33.10
C ALA A 114 -21.08 -4.73 -32.13
N SER A 115 -21.39 -3.52 -31.67
CA SER A 115 -22.67 -3.07 -31.10
C SER A 115 -23.44 -4.01 -30.14
N PHE A 116 -22.78 -4.89 -29.40
CA PHE A 116 -23.33 -5.52 -28.21
C PHE A 116 -22.20 -5.70 -27.19
N ILE A 117 -22.33 -5.06 -26.02
CA ILE A 117 -21.39 -5.22 -24.91
C ILE A 117 -21.45 -6.69 -24.49
N VAL A 118 -20.49 -7.50 -24.91
CA VAL A 118 -20.30 -8.83 -24.35
C VAL A 118 -19.29 -8.71 -23.20
N ASP A 119 -19.80 -9.04 -22.00
CA ASP A 119 -19.13 -9.26 -20.72
C ASP A 119 -19.08 -8.11 -19.69
N ALA A 120 -19.03 -6.83 -20.06
CA ALA A 120 -19.25 -5.69 -19.12
C ALA A 120 -18.57 -5.82 -17.73
N ARG A 121 -17.39 -6.44 -17.65
CA ARG A 121 -16.60 -6.55 -16.42
C ARG A 121 -15.50 -5.50 -16.38
N LEU A 122 -15.18 -5.06 -15.17
CA LEU A 122 -14.04 -4.21 -14.89
C LEU A 122 -13.13 -4.96 -13.92
N SER A 123 -11.99 -5.42 -14.42
CA SER A 123 -11.00 -6.08 -13.56
C SER A 123 -9.96 -5.05 -13.10
N ILE A 124 -9.74 -4.96 -11.79
CA ILE A 124 -8.74 -4.10 -11.18
C ILE A 124 -7.69 -5.02 -10.57
N TYR A 125 -6.49 -4.99 -11.16
CA TYR A 125 -5.36 -5.83 -10.81
C TYR A 125 -4.31 -5.01 -10.07
N GLU A 126 -3.86 -5.55 -8.95
CA GLU A 126 -2.70 -5.07 -8.21
C GLU A 126 -1.64 -6.17 -8.12
N HIS A 127 -0.38 -5.78 -7.99
CA HIS A 127 0.73 -6.68 -7.70
C HIS A 127 1.43 -6.20 -6.42
N GLN A 128 1.78 -7.14 -5.52
CA GLN A 128 2.42 -6.84 -4.25
C GLN A 128 3.40 -7.92 -3.81
N SER A 129 4.57 -7.51 -3.34
CA SER A 129 5.56 -8.34 -2.63
C SER A 129 5.35 -8.32 -1.11
N THR A 130 4.59 -7.35 -0.58
CA THR A 130 4.32 -7.21 0.86
C THR A 130 2.84 -7.38 1.16
N VAL A 131 2.51 -8.10 2.23
CA VAL A 131 1.11 -8.30 2.66
C VAL A 131 0.48 -6.97 3.05
N CYS A 132 -0.68 -6.66 2.44
CA CYS A 132 -1.42 -5.43 2.70
C CYS A 132 -2.90 -5.76 3.02
N PRO A 133 -3.32 -5.75 4.30
CA PRO A 133 -4.72 -5.98 4.66
C PRO A 133 -5.65 -4.84 4.19
N ASN A 134 -5.10 -3.67 3.87
CA ASN A 134 -5.84 -2.49 3.45
C ASN A 134 -6.24 -2.49 1.96
N MET A 135 -6.03 -3.60 1.24
CA MET A 135 -6.36 -3.69 -0.18
C MET A 135 -7.83 -3.42 -0.50
N PRO A 136 -8.82 -3.90 0.27
CA PRO A 136 -10.21 -3.53 0.02
C PRO A 136 -10.48 -2.02 0.08
N VAL A 137 -9.78 -1.29 0.96
CA VAL A 137 -9.88 0.18 1.06
C VAL A 137 -9.26 0.83 -0.18
N ARG A 138 -8.06 0.41 -0.60
CA ARG A 138 -7.40 0.92 -1.82
C ARG A 138 -8.25 0.66 -3.06
N SER A 139 -8.76 -0.57 -3.19
CA SER A 139 -9.64 -0.97 -4.29
C SER A 139 -10.93 -0.16 -4.36
N LEU A 140 -11.53 0.21 -3.22
CA LEU A 140 -12.69 1.11 -3.20
C LEU A 140 -12.33 2.50 -3.77
N ILE A 141 -11.18 3.03 -3.40
CA ILE A 141 -10.69 4.32 -3.91
C ILE A 141 -10.48 4.24 -5.42
N TYR A 142 -9.75 3.24 -5.91
CA TYR A 142 -9.52 3.04 -7.36
C TYR A 142 -10.84 2.92 -8.12
N PHE A 143 -11.75 2.08 -7.62
CA PHE A 143 -13.06 1.90 -8.24
C PHE A 143 -13.85 3.20 -8.30
N SER A 144 -13.83 4.02 -7.24
CA SER A 144 -14.54 5.30 -7.23
C SER A 144 -14.01 6.27 -8.30
N VAL A 145 -12.69 6.32 -8.50
CA VAL A 145 -12.03 7.17 -9.52
C VAL A 145 -12.36 6.66 -10.92
N ILE A 146 -12.19 5.35 -11.16
CA ILE A 146 -12.50 4.72 -12.46
C ILE A 146 -13.98 4.93 -12.80
N LEU A 147 -14.87 4.67 -11.84
CA LEU A 147 -16.30 4.81 -12.03
C LEU A 147 -16.67 6.27 -12.33
N SER A 148 -16.09 7.23 -11.60
CA SER A 148 -16.28 8.66 -11.85
C SER A 148 -15.87 9.04 -13.27
N ASP A 149 -14.69 8.59 -13.73
CA ASP A 149 -14.20 8.83 -15.09
C ASP A 149 -15.13 8.20 -16.14
N MET A 150 -15.55 6.95 -15.95
CA MET A 150 -16.48 6.24 -16.83
C MET A 150 -17.86 6.89 -16.94
N LEU A 151 -18.32 7.54 -15.87
CA LEU A 151 -19.59 8.26 -15.83
C LEU A 151 -19.44 9.69 -16.38
N SER A 152 -18.22 10.25 -16.35
CA SER A 152 -17.92 11.59 -16.82
C SER A 152 -17.84 11.67 -18.36
N ASP A 153 -18.47 12.70 -18.92
CA ASP A 153 -18.61 12.92 -20.36
C ASP A 153 -17.32 13.27 -21.13
N LYS A 154 -16.19 13.35 -20.43
CA LYS A 154 -15.04 14.13 -20.90
C LYS A 154 -14.21 13.47 -22.00
N LYS A 155 -14.26 12.14 -22.13
CA LYS A 155 -13.36 11.39 -23.03
C LYS A 155 -13.93 11.04 -24.41
N LYS A 156 -15.25 11.08 -24.63
CA LYS A 156 -15.84 10.48 -25.85
C LYS A 156 -16.32 11.44 -26.94
N GLY A 157 -16.26 12.76 -26.78
CA GLY A 157 -16.72 13.71 -27.81
C GLY A 157 -18.24 13.65 -28.13
N THR A 158 -18.93 12.63 -27.61
CA THR A 158 -20.38 12.46 -27.61
C THR A 158 -20.94 13.22 -26.41
N LYS A 159 -21.79 14.21 -26.66
CA LYS A 159 -22.39 15.11 -25.65
C LYS A 159 -23.42 14.45 -24.71
N SER A 160 -23.26 13.19 -24.30
CA SER A 160 -24.27 12.53 -23.47
C SER A 160 -23.65 11.54 -22.48
N GLY A 161 -23.35 12.07 -21.31
CA GLY A 161 -22.78 11.33 -20.20
C GLY A 161 -23.86 10.49 -19.61
N LYS A 162 -23.47 9.53 -18.79
CA LYS A 162 -24.48 8.72 -18.11
C LYS A 162 -25.15 9.61 -17.06
N ASN A 163 -26.42 9.95 -17.30
CA ASN A 163 -27.20 10.78 -16.39
C ASN A 163 -27.60 9.99 -15.13
N ILE A 164 -26.68 9.88 -14.17
CA ILE A 164 -26.90 9.21 -12.88
C ILE A 164 -27.89 9.95 -11.97
N TYR A 165 -28.15 11.23 -12.24
CA TYR A 165 -29.19 12.02 -11.56
C TYR A 165 -30.57 11.92 -12.24
N GLY A 166 -30.64 11.19 -13.36
CA GLY A 166 -31.86 10.96 -14.11
C GLY A 166 -32.73 9.87 -13.51
N ARG A 167 -33.94 9.71 -14.05
CA ARG A 167 -34.88 8.67 -13.60
C ARG A 167 -34.56 7.26 -14.09
N ARG A 168 -33.63 7.11 -15.03
CA ARG A 168 -33.30 5.81 -15.64
C ARG A 168 -32.10 5.19 -14.92
N LEU A 169 -32.18 3.89 -14.64
CA LEU A 169 -31.05 3.15 -14.07
C LEU A 169 -29.86 3.18 -15.02
N VAL A 170 -28.74 3.66 -14.52
CA VAL A 170 -27.45 3.61 -15.20
C VAL A 170 -26.75 2.31 -14.83
N LYS A 171 -26.56 1.41 -15.80
CA LYS A 171 -25.76 0.20 -15.60
C LYS A 171 -24.27 0.54 -15.61
N ILE A 172 -23.54 -0.04 -14.66
CA ILE A 172 -22.09 0.05 -14.51
C ILE A 172 -21.49 -1.35 -14.69
N PRO A 173 -20.21 -1.47 -15.08
CA PRO A 173 -19.55 -2.75 -15.19
C PRO A 173 -19.51 -3.51 -13.86
N THR A 174 -19.50 -4.83 -13.90
CA THR A 174 -19.30 -5.68 -12.71
C THR A 174 -17.82 -5.64 -12.33
N PRO A 175 -17.46 -5.13 -11.14
CA PRO A 175 -16.06 -5.03 -10.75
C PRO A 175 -15.51 -6.36 -10.22
N HIS A 176 -14.25 -6.64 -10.55
CA HIS A 176 -13.45 -7.74 -10.00
C HIS A 176 -12.16 -7.16 -9.43
N PHE A 177 -11.91 -7.40 -8.13
CA PHE A 177 -10.73 -6.90 -7.43
C PHE A 177 -9.78 -8.05 -7.15
N VAL A 178 -8.60 -7.99 -7.75
CA VAL A 178 -7.62 -9.07 -7.73
C VAL A 178 -6.24 -8.52 -7.39
N VAL A 179 -5.56 -9.19 -6.47
CA VAL A 179 -4.20 -8.89 -6.07
C VAL A 179 -3.33 -10.11 -6.35
N PHE A 180 -2.22 -9.92 -7.05
CA PHE A 180 -1.20 -10.94 -7.26
C PHE A 180 -0.11 -10.76 -6.22
N TYR A 181 0.02 -11.75 -5.34
CA TYR A 181 1.03 -11.74 -4.26
C TYR A 181 2.20 -12.62 -4.64
N ASN A 182 3.41 -12.04 -4.61
CA ASN A 182 4.64 -12.79 -4.85
C ASN A 182 5.68 -12.62 -3.73
N GLY A 183 5.30 -12.15 -2.54
CA GLY A 183 6.21 -11.95 -1.42
C GLY A 183 6.79 -13.22 -0.82
N GLU A 184 7.74 -13.07 0.11
CA GLU A 184 8.41 -14.17 0.79
C GLU A 184 7.68 -14.65 2.05
N GLU A 185 6.80 -13.83 2.64
CA GLU A 185 5.98 -14.25 3.78
C GLU A 185 5.04 -15.41 3.38
N GLU A 186 4.92 -16.43 4.23
CA GLU A 186 4.04 -17.56 3.95
C GLU A 186 2.58 -17.10 3.90
N GLN A 187 1.92 -17.32 2.75
CA GLN A 187 0.54 -16.94 2.51
C GLN A 187 -0.25 -18.11 1.89
N PRO A 188 -1.57 -18.20 2.15
CA PRO A 188 -2.42 -19.21 1.52
C PRO A 188 -2.40 -19.09 -0.01
N GLU A 189 -2.80 -20.16 -0.69
CA GLU A 189 -2.88 -20.16 -2.16
C GLU A 189 -3.85 -19.08 -2.67
N VAL A 190 -5.01 -18.95 -2.02
CA VAL A 190 -5.98 -17.88 -2.26
C VAL A 190 -6.48 -17.35 -0.91
N GLN A 191 -6.62 -16.04 -0.81
CA GLN A 191 -7.28 -15.37 0.32
C GLN A 191 -8.30 -14.34 -0.18
N GLU A 192 -9.36 -14.13 0.60
CA GLU A 192 -10.35 -13.08 0.39
C GLU A 192 -10.20 -12.05 1.51
N LEU A 193 -9.89 -10.81 1.13
CA LEU A 193 -9.87 -9.66 2.03
C LEU A 193 -11.20 -8.91 1.91
N LYS A 194 -11.77 -8.47 3.03
CA LYS A 194 -13.06 -7.77 3.07
C LYS A 194 -12.89 -6.35 3.56
N LEU A 195 -13.70 -5.45 3.01
CA LEU A 195 -13.71 -4.06 3.46
C LEU A 195 -14.24 -3.95 4.89
N SER A 196 -15.17 -4.83 5.28
CA SER A 196 -15.72 -4.89 6.63
C SER A 196 -14.66 -5.10 7.71
N ASP A 197 -13.56 -5.78 7.40
CA ASP A 197 -12.48 -6.06 8.35
C ASP A 197 -11.74 -4.78 8.78
N ALA A 198 -11.85 -3.71 7.98
CA ALA A 198 -11.30 -2.39 8.30
C ALA A 198 -12.27 -1.49 9.08
N PHE A 199 -13.50 -1.92 9.36
CA PHE A 199 -14.46 -1.09 10.08
C PHE A 199 -14.16 -1.07 11.59
N GLU A 200 -14.16 0.13 12.20
CA GLU A 200 -13.94 0.30 13.65
C GLU A 200 -14.97 -0.46 14.50
N LYS A 201 -16.19 -0.62 13.97
CA LYS A 201 -17.27 -1.36 14.61
C LYS A 201 -17.59 -2.59 13.77
N PRO A 202 -17.35 -3.80 14.30
CA PRO A 202 -17.70 -5.04 13.63
C PRO A 202 -19.20 -5.10 13.31
N THR A 203 -19.53 -5.69 12.17
CA THR A 203 -20.91 -5.91 11.73
C THR A 203 -20.98 -7.19 10.90
N ASP A 204 -22.00 -8.00 11.12
CA ASP A 204 -22.18 -9.25 10.38
C ASP A 204 -22.75 -9.02 8.98
N GLU A 205 -23.57 -7.97 8.82
CA GLU A 205 -24.22 -7.60 7.55
C GLU A 205 -23.86 -6.15 7.15
N PRO A 206 -22.66 -5.93 6.60
CA PRO A 206 -22.26 -4.60 6.14
C PRO A 206 -23.09 -4.14 4.94
N ASN A 207 -23.57 -2.89 4.98
CA ASN A 207 -24.26 -2.26 3.85
C ASN A 207 -23.32 -1.93 2.67
N LEU A 208 -22.00 -1.85 2.94
CA LEU A 208 -20.95 -1.68 1.95
C LEU A 208 -19.92 -2.78 2.16
N GLU A 209 -19.85 -3.72 1.22
CA GLU A 209 -18.87 -4.80 1.23
C GLU A 209 -18.14 -4.85 -0.11
N LEU A 210 -16.83 -4.72 -0.05
CA LEU A 210 -15.94 -4.90 -1.19
C LEU A 210 -14.98 -6.03 -0.83
N LYS A 211 -14.90 -7.02 -1.73
CA LYS A 211 -14.06 -8.20 -1.55
C LYS A 211 -12.93 -8.18 -2.55
N CYS A 212 -11.71 -8.32 -2.07
CA CYS A 212 -10.52 -8.50 -2.89
C CYS A 212 -10.05 -9.94 -2.80
N LYS A 213 -9.81 -10.59 -3.94
CA LYS A 213 -9.15 -11.89 -3.98
C LYS A 213 -7.66 -11.69 -4.16
N VAL A 214 -6.86 -12.22 -3.25
CA VAL A 214 -5.41 -12.27 -3.41
C VAL A 214 -5.02 -13.68 -3.84
N TYR A 215 -4.31 -13.78 -4.95
CA TYR A 215 -3.75 -15.02 -5.48
C TYR A 215 -2.25 -15.01 -5.22
N ASN A 216 -1.78 -16.01 -4.49
CA ASN A 216 -0.36 -16.24 -4.30
C ASN A 216 0.23 -16.86 -5.59
N ILE A 217 1.09 -16.13 -6.28
CA ILE A 217 1.70 -16.58 -7.55
C ILE A 217 3.10 -17.15 -7.36
N ASN A 218 3.56 -17.36 -6.11
CA ASN A 218 4.81 -18.05 -5.84
C ASN A 218 4.78 -19.52 -6.28
N ASP A 219 5.98 -20.12 -6.42
CA ASP A 219 6.15 -21.47 -6.93
C ASP A 219 5.27 -22.51 -6.19
N GLY A 220 4.61 -23.34 -6.99
CA GLY A 220 3.72 -24.40 -6.49
C GLY A 220 2.30 -23.94 -6.12
N LYS A 221 1.98 -22.64 -6.21
CA LYS A 221 0.64 -22.09 -5.96
C LYS A 221 -0.08 -21.72 -7.27
N ASN A 222 -1.42 -21.75 -7.26
CA ASN A 222 -2.31 -21.33 -8.34
C ASN A 222 -1.94 -21.87 -9.73
N LYS A 223 -1.57 -23.16 -9.79
CA LYS A 223 -1.05 -23.79 -11.02
C LYS A 223 -1.92 -23.57 -12.26
N ALA A 224 -3.25 -23.64 -12.11
CA ALA A 224 -4.17 -23.40 -13.22
C ALA A 224 -4.05 -21.99 -13.81
N ILE A 225 -3.88 -20.95 -12.97
CA ILE A 225 -3.67 -19.57 -13.44
C ILE A 225 -2.32 -19.47 -14.14
N MET A 226 -1.27 -20.04 -13.53
CA MET A 226 0.10 -20.02 -14.07
C MET A 226 0.19 -20.74 -15.43
N GLU A 227 -0.47 -21.89 -15.57
CA GLU A 227 -0.53 -22.65 -16.83
C GLU A 227 -1.35 -21.93 -17.91
N SER A 228 -2.42 -21.22 -17.52
CA SER A 228 -3.27 -20.47 -18.47
C SER A 228 -2.67 -19.14 -18.93
N CYS A 229 -1.71 -18.58 -18.17
CA CYS A 229 -1.08 -17.29 -18.45
C CYS A 229 0.44 -17.43 -18.50
N GLY A 230 0.96 -17.77 -19.69
CA GLY A 230 2.38 -18.10 -19.87
C GLY A 230 3.34 -17.00 -19.42
N TRP A 231 3.06 -15.73 -19.75
CA TRP A 231 3.93 -14.64 -19.33
C TRP A 231 3.95 -14.42 -17.81
N LEU A 232 2.86 -14.75 -17.10
CA LEU A 232 2.80 -14.63 -15.64
C LEU A 232 3.69 -15.70 -14.99
N ASN A 233 3.72 -16.90 -15.57
CA ASN A 233 4.63 -17.95 -15.17
C ASN A 233 6.10 -17.59 -15.46
N ASP A 234 6.37 -17.02 -16.64
CA ASP A 234 7.70 -16.56 -17.00
C ASP A 234 8.18 -15.41 -16.09
N TYR A 235 7.27 -14.48 -15.75
CA TYR A 235 7.53 -13.41 -14.79
C TYR A 235 7.96 -13.96 -13.44
N MET A 236 7.22 -14.94 -12.90
CA MET A 236 7.57 -15.56 -11.63
C MET A 236 8.87 -16.36 -11.71
N THR A 237 9.13 -17.01 -12.85
CA THR A 237 10.43 -17.66 -13.09
C THR A 237 11.58 -16.66 -13.03
N PHE A 238 11.44 -15.49 -13.66
CA PHE A 238 12.42 -14.41 -13.58
C PHE A 238 12.62 -13.91 -12.14
N VAL A 239 11.54 -13.60 -11.42
CA VAL A 239 11.61 -13.15 -10.01
C VAL A 239 12.34 -14.19 -9.13
N ASN A 240 12.01 -15.47 -9.30
CA ASN A 240 12.64 -16.55 -8.53
C ASN A 240 14.11 -16.73 -8.90
N LYS A 241 14.51 -16.47 -10.15
CA LYS A 241 15.93 -16.48 -10.53
C LYS A 241 16.72 -15.32 -9.94
N VAL A 242 16.13 -14.13 -9.84
CA VAL A 242 16.74 -13.02 -9.10
C VAL A 242 16.97 -13.43 -7.64
N ARG A 243 15.95 -14.01 -6.99
CA ARG A 243 16.06 -14.51 -5.61
C ARG A 243 17.13 -15.58 -5.45
N GLU A 244 17.14 -16.57 -6.35
CA GLU A 244 18.11 -17.67 -6.31
C GLU A 244 19.55 -17.18 -6.41
N TYR A 245 19.83 -16.23 -7.31
CA TYR A 245 21.18 -15.68 -7.45
C TYR A 245 21.57 -14.76 -6.30
N HIS A 246 20.60 -14.09 -5.68
CA HIS A 246 20.86 -13.14 -4.61
C HIS A 246 20.75 -13.73 -3.18
N ALA A 247 20.32 -14.98 -3.02
CA ALA A 247 20.01 -15.60 -1.71
C ALA A 247 21.14 -15.50 -0.67
N ASP A 248 22.40 -15.52 -1.10
CA ASP A 248 23.61 -15.38 -0.26
C ASP A 248 24.49 -14.20 -0.71
N GLY A 249 23.97 -13.32 -1.57
CA GLY A 249 24.72 -12.22 -2.19
C GLY A 249 24.92 -11.04 -1.23
N ALA A 250 26.02 -10.30 -1.41
CA ALA A 250 26.12 -8.98 -0.79
C ALA A 250 25.14 -8.03 -1.47
N PHE A 251 24.62 -7.04 -0.74
CA PHE A 251 23.69 -6.05 -1.30
C PHE A 251 24.27 -5.33 -2.53
N ASP A 252 25.59 -5.06 -2.51
CA ASP A 252 26.31 -4.44 -3.64
C ASP A 252 26.31 -5.30 -4.92
N ASP A 253 26.02 -6.60 -4.81
CA ASP A 253 25.97 -7.55 -5.94
C ASP A 253 24.58 -7.66 -6.57
N LEU A 254 23.53 -7.05 -5.99
CA LEU A 254 22.14 -7.17 -6.47
C LEU A 254 21.98 -6.81 -7.96
N ALA A 255 22.69 -5.77 -8.42
CA ALA A 255 22.73 -5.39 -9.83
C ALA A 255 23.21 -6.54 -10.73
N ILE A 256 24.29 -7.19 -10.30
CA ILE A 256 24.96 -8.26 -11.03
C ILE A 256 24.05 -9.51 -11.04
N ASP A 257 23.40 -9.80 -9.92
CA ASP A 257 22.48 -10.93 -9.78
C ASP A 257 21.23 -10.75 -10.66
N ILE A 258 20.68 -9.54 -10.73
CA ILE A 258 19.56 -9.23 -11.63
C ILE A 258 19.98 -9.38 -13.09
N GLU A 259 21.12 -8.83 -13.49
CA GLU A 259 21.64 -8.96 -14.87
C GLU A 259 21.88 -10.43 -15.24
N LYS A 260 22.40 -11.23 -14.31
CA LYS A 260 22.59 -12.67 -14.47
C LYS A 260 21.25 -13.41 -14.60
N ALA A 261 20.23 -13.02 -13.84
CA ALA A 261 18.88 -13.56 -13.97
C ALA A 261 18.25 -13.21 -15.32
N ILE A 262 18.47 -11.99 -15.81
CA ILE A 262 18.05 -11.55 -17.15
C ILE A 262 18.71 -12.41 -18.23
N ASP A 263 20.04 -12.61 -18.16
CA ASP A 263 20.76 -13.45 -19.13
C ASP A 263 20.23 -14.89 -19.15
N TYR A 264 20.04 -15.49 -17.97
CA TYR A 264 19.42 -16.81 -17.86
C TYR A 264 18.05 -16.85 -18.53
N CYS A 265 17.19 -15.86 -18.28
CA CYS A 265 15.85 -15.84 -18.84
C CYS A 265 15.88 -15.69 -20.38
N ILE A 266 16.75 -14.83 -20.92
CA ILE A 266 16.93 -14.65 -22.36
C ILE A 266 17.41 -15.95 -23.03
N ASP A 267 18.35 -16.65 -22.41
CA ASP A 267 18.91 -17.91 -22.92
C ASP A 267 17.90 -19.07 -22.90
N ASN A 268 16.94 -19.04 -21.95
CA ASN A 268 15.91 -20.06 -21.79
C ASN A 268 14.53 -19.66 -22.35
N ASP A 269 14.47 -18.60 -23.15
CA ASP A 269 13.24 -18.11 -23.81
C ASP A 269 12.14 -17.59 -22.86
N ILE A 270 12.50 -17.21 -21.64
CA ILE A 270 11.61 -16.68 -20.58
C ILE A 270 11.56 -15.15 -20.71
N LEU A 271 10.39 -14.58 -21.00
CA LEU A 271 10.21 -13.13 -21.24
C LEU A 271 11.26 -12.51 -22.20
N LYS A 272 11.87 -13.31 -23.08
CA LYS A 272 13.12 -12.97 -23.78
C LYS A 272 13.10 -11.64 -24.51
N GLU A 273 12.10 -11.41 -25.35
CA GLU A 273 12.02 -10.18 -26.14
C GLU A 273 11.74 -8.96 -25.23
N PHE A 274 10.91 -9.12 -24.20
CA PHE A 274 10.69 -8.08 -23.20
C PHE A 274 11.98 -7.71 -22.45
N LEU A 275 12.71 -8.72 -21.95
CA LEU A 275 13.94 -8.51 -21.19
C LEU A 275 15.09 -7.97 -22.05
N LYS A 276 15.15 -8.32 -23.34
CA LYS A 276 16.10 -7.69 -24.28
C LYS A 276 15.78 -6.22 -24.51
N THR A 277 14.50 -5.87 -24.68
CA THR A 277 14.07 -4.50 -24.98
C THR A 277 14.19 -3.58 -23.76
N TYR A 278 13.77 -4.05 -22.59
CA TYR A 278 13.62 -3.23 -21.37
C TYR A 278 14.67 -3.55 -20.31
N ARG A 279 15.82 -4.11 -20.70
CA ARG A 279 16.86 -4.59 -19.77
C ARG A 279 17.21 -3.57 -18.69
N SER A 280 17.55 -2.35 -19.10
CA SER A 280 18.00 -1.28 -18.22
C SER A 280 16.89 -0.84 -17.24
N GLU A 281 15.67 -0.71 -17.74
CA GLU A 281 14.49 -0.33 -16.96
C GLU A 281 14.13 -1.42 -15.95
N VAL A 282 14.14 -2.70 -16.37
CA VAL A 282 13.89 -3.86 -15.52
C VAL A 282 14.93 -3.96 -14.43
N THR A 283 16.22 -3.85 -14.75
CA THR A 283 17.31 -3.94 -13.76
C THR A 283 17.12 -2.91 -12.66
N LYS A 284 16.93 -1.64 -13.02
CA LYS A 284 16.81 -0.59 -12.00
C LYS A 284 15.44 -0.59 -11.29
N SER A 285 14.36 -1.00 -11.95
CA SER A 285 13.05 -1.16 -11.30
C SER A 285 13.11 -2.27 -10.24
N MET A 286 13.71 -3.41 -10.58
CA MET A 286 13.93 -4.52 -9.65
C MET A 286 14.84 -4.15 -8.47
N GLN A 287 15.95 -3.45 -8.75
CA GLN A 287 16.82 -2.92 -7.69
C GLN A 287 16.01 -2.07 -6.71
N LEU A 288 15.39 -0.99 -7.19
CA LEU A 288 14.65 -0.06 -6.34
C LEU A 288 13.57 -0.75 -5.50
N ASN A 289 12.82 -1.69 -6.08
CA ASN A 289 11.80 -2.44 -5.36
C ASN A 289 12.41 -3.32 -4.27
N TYR A 290 13.49 -4.04 -4.57
CA TYR A 290 14.17 -4.90 -3.60
C TYR A 290 14.80 -4.08 -2.46
N GLU A 291 15.46 -2.96 -2.76
CA GLU A 291 16.01 -2.05 -1.75
C GLU A 291 14.92 -1.52 -0.81
N PHE A 292 13.76 -1.15 -1.38
CA PHE A 292 12.62 -0.66 -0.62
C PHE A 292 12.00 -1.75 0.27
N ASP A 293 11.75 -2.94 -0.29
CA ASP A 293 11.21 -4.08 0.46
C ASP A 293 12.14 -4.47 1.61
N ARG A 294 13.46 -4.50 1.36
CA ARG A 294 14.45 -4.82 2.39
C ARG A 294 14.51 -3.76 3.49
N GLN A 295 14.44 -2.49 3.14
CA GLN A 295 14.40 -1.41 4.12
C GLN A 295 13.15 -1.50 4.99
N LEU A 296 12.00 -1.81 4.39
CA LEU A 296 10.74 -1.99 5.12
C LEU A 296 10.80 -3.18 6.09
N GLU A 297 11.45 -4.28 5.70
CA GLU A 297 11.68 -5.43 6.58
C GLU A 297 12.53 -5.08 7.80
N LEU A 298 13.64 -4.36 7.59
CA LEU A 298 14.52 -3.92 8.68
C LEU A 298 13.77 -2.98 9.65
N GLU A 299 13.03 -2.01 9.11
CA GLU A 299 12.21 -1.10 9.93
C GLU A 299 11.13 -1.85 10.73
N ARG A 300 10.53 -2.90 10.16
CA ARG A 300 9.58 -3.76 10.87
C ARG A 300 10.27 -4.55 11.97
N ALA A 301 11.45 -5.09 11.73
CA ALA A 301 12.21 -5.84 12.72
C ALA A 301 12.59 -4.95 13.91
N ASP A 302 13.15 -3.76 13.64
CA ASP A 302 13.51 -2.77 14.66
C ASP A 302 12.27 -2.34 15.47
N ALA A 303 11.14 -2.09 14.81
CA ALA A 303 9.89 -1.71 15.47
C ALA A 303 9.31 -2.84 16.35
N ILE A 304 9.49 -4.11 15.96
CA ILE A 304 9.08 -5.26 16.76
C ILE A 304 9.98 -5.39 17.99
N GLU A 305 11.29 -5.24 17.83
CA GLU A 305 12.26 -5.27 18.93
C GLU A 305 11.99 -4.15 19.94
N GLU A 306 11.88 -2.90 19.48
CA GLU A 306 11.54 -1.75 20.31
C GLU A 306 10.18 -1.94 21.01
N GLY A 307 9.18 -2.43 20.27
CA GLY A 307 7.86 -2.75 20.81
C GLY A 307 7.89 -3.83 21.90
N MET A 308 8.77 -4.82 21.77
CA MET A 308 8.98 -5.87 22.76
C MET A 308 9.67 -5.33 24.02
N GLU A 309 10.72 -4.52 23.87
CA GLU A 309 11.39 -3.87 25.00
C GLU A 309 10.43 -2.99 25.80
N ILE A 310 9.71 -2.09 25.11
CA ILE A 310 8.68 -1.24 25.72
C ILE A 310 7.59 -2.10 26.39
N GLY A 311 7.22 -3.22 25.78
CA GLY A 311 6.23 -4.16 26.32
C GLY A 311 6.68 -4.81 27.62
N ILE A 312 7.93 -5.26 27.69
CA ILE A 312 8.55 -5.85 28.88
C ILE A 312 8.64 -4.81 29.99
N GLU A 313 9.12 -3.60 29.69
CA GLU A 313 9.25 -2.50 30.65
C GLU A 313 7.88 -2.12 31.24
N LYS A 314 6.87 -1.92 30.39
CA LYS A 314 5.49 -1.64 30.83
C LYS A 314 4.93 -2.78 31.67
N GLY A 315 5.24 -4.04 31.34
CA GLY A 315 4.85 -5.21 32.10
C GLY A 315 5.47 -5.24 33.50
N ALA A 316 6.78 -5.00 33.59
CA ALA A 316 7.52 -4.92 34.85
C ALA A 316 6.99 -3.78 35.72
N ASN A 317 6.85 -2.58 35.17
CA ASN A 317 6.29 -1.42 35.87
C ASN A 317 4.88 -1.69 36.37
N LYS A 318 4.00 -2.28 35.56
CA LYS A 318 2.65 -2.67 35.99
C LYS A 318 2.65 -3.65 37.17
N MET A 319 3.61 -4.58 37.21
CA MET A 319 3.79 -5.51 38.32
C MET A 319 4.24 -4.76 39.59
N LEU A 320 5.23 -3.89 39.49
CA LEU A 320 5.72 -3.07 40.60
C LEU A 320 4.60 -2.16 41.16
N PHE A 321 3.86 -1.47 40.29
CA PHE A 321 2.70 -0.65 40.68
C PHE A 321 1.67 -1.48 41.45
N THR A 322 1.38 -2.69 40.97
CA THR A 322 0.44 -3.60 41.64
C THR A 322 0.92 -4.04 43.01
N LEU A 323 2.23 -4.30 43.17
CA LEU A 323 2.82 -4.71 44.45
C LEU A 323 2.82 -3.55 45.47
N VAL A 324 3.14 -2.34 45.02
CA VAL A 324 3.11 -1.11 45.82
C VAL A 324 1.68 -0.79 46.27
N THR A 325 0.70 -0.80 45.35
CA THR A 325 -0.71 -0.54 45.71
C THR A 325 -1.28 -1.60 46.66
N LYS A 326 -0.77 -2.85 46.63
CA LYS A 326 -1.16 -3.91 47.57
C LYS A 326 -0.40 -3.86 48.90
N GLY A 327 0.51 -2.90 49.08
CA GLY A 327 1.36 -2.78 50.27
C GLY A 327 2.32 -3.95 50.45
N LYS A 328 2.67 -4.65 49.36
CA LYS A 328 3.60 -5.79 49.37
C LYS A 328 5.05 -5.38 49.09
N LEU A 329 5.25 -4.19 48.55
CA LEU A 329 6.55 -3.60 48.24
C LEU A 329 6.47 -2.12 48.59
N ASP A 330 7.50 -1.56 49.22
CA ASP A 330 7.59 -0.13 49.47
C ASP A 330 7.94 0.62 48.18
N ILE A 331 7.56 1.90 48.14
CA ILE A 331 7.68 2.71 46.93
C ILE A 331 9.15 3.03 46.58
N ASP A 332 10.02 3.13 47.59
CA ASP A 332 11.44 3.39 47.39
C ASP A 332 12.12 2.20 46.69
N THR A 333 11.91 0.98 47.19
CA THR A 333 12.43 -0.25 46.57
C THR A 333 11.83 -0.47 45.18
N ALA A 334 10.54 -0.16 44.98
CA ALA A 334 9.92 -0.29 43.68
C ALA A 334 10.47 0.71 42.65
N ALA A 335 10.79 1.95 43.06
CA ALA A 335 11.42 2.94 42.20
C ALA A 335 12.86 2.56 41.85
N GLU A 336 13.62 2.01 42.81
CA GLU A 336 14.97 1.49 42.59
C GLU A 336 14.97 0.33 41.57
N GLU A 337 14.06 -0.65 41.72
CA GLU A 337 13.92 -1.78 40.79
C GLU A 337 13.46 -1.34 39.38
N ALA A 338 12.67 -0.26 39.30
CA ALA A 338 12.29 0.35 38.03
C ALA A 338 13.40 1.25 37.43
N GLY A 339 14.49 1.49 38.16
CA GLY A 339 15.62 2.31 37.70
C GLY A 339 15.30 3.81 37.58
N VAL A 340 14.26 4.29 38.27
CA VAL A 340 13.79 5.69 38.20
C VAL A 340 13.76 6.34 39.59
N SER A 341 13.62 7.66 39.64
CA SER A 341 13.42 8.35 40.91
C SER A 341 12.02 8.07 41.50
N VAL A 342 11.86 8.16 42.82
CA VAL A 342 10.56 7.94 43.49
C VAL A 342 9.48 8.86 42.94
N SER A 343 9.79 10.14 42.69
CA SER A 343 8.82 11.09 42.13
C SER A 343 8.40 10.75 40.69
N GLU A 344 9.32 10.20 39.90
CA GLU A 344 9.03 9.72 38.55
C GLU A 344 8.22 8.43 38.57
N PHE A 345 8.51 7.53 39.51
CA PHE A 345 7.72 6.32 39.74
C PHE A 345 6.28 6.64 40.17
N GLU A 346 6.08 7.57 41.10
CA GLU A 346 4.77 8.06 41.52
C GLU A 346 3.96 8.66 40.35
N LYS A 347 4.64 9.43 39.49
CA LYS A 347 4.04 9.99 38.28
C LYS A 347 3.58 8.88 37.32
N LEU A 348 4.44 7.90 37.04
CA LEU A 348 4.11 6.76 36.18
C LEU A 348 2.96 5.92 36.75
N MET A 349 2.91 5.71 38.07
CA MET A 349 1.80 5.07 38.76
C MET A 349 0.48 5.82 38.55
N SER A 350 0.50 7.14 38.73
CA SER A 350 -0.68 8.00 38.59
C SER A 350 -1.19 8.04 37.15
N GLU A 351 -0.29 8.18 36.17
CA GLU A 351 -0.63 8.13 34.73
C GLU A 351 -1.21 6.77 34.31
N ALA A 352 -0.76 5.68 34.93
CA ALA A 352 -1.31 4.34 34.75
C ALA A 352 -2.60 4.07 35.55
N GLY A 353 -3.10 5.04 36.33
CA GLY A 353 -4.35 4.95 37.08
C GLY A 353 -4.25 4.20 38.43
N TYR A 354 -3.03 3.98 38.94
CA TYR A 354 -2.80 3.37 40.25
C TYR A 354 -2.86 4.41 41.37
N LYS A 355 -3.33 4.00 42.55
CA LYS A 355 -3.30 4.86 43.74
C LYS A 355 -1.87 4.90 44.29
N VAL A 356 -1.30 6.10 44.33
CA VAL A 356 -0.01 6.36 44.98
C VAL A 356 -0.21 6.30 46.51
N PRO A 357 0.59 5.52 47.26
CA PRO A 357 0.55 5.51 48.72
C PRO A 357 0.86 6.91 49.27
N GLU A 358 0.13 7.34 50.31
CA GLU A 358 0.47 8.58 51.02
C GLU A 358 1.78 8.35 51.80
N THR A 359 2.80 9.17 51.51
CA THR A 359 4.06 9.20 52.25
C THR A 359 3.77 9.56 53.71
N VAL A 360 4.14 8.66 54.64
CA VAL A 360 3.96 8.85 56.10
C VAL A 360 5.14 9.60 56.69
#